data_AF-A0AAU9KZ45-F1
#
_entry.id   AF-A0AAU9KZ45-F1
#
_cell.length_a   1.000
_cell.length_b   1.000
_cell.length_c   1.000
_cell.angle_alpha   90.00
_cell.angle_beta   90.00
_cell.angle_gamma   90.00
#
_symmetry.space_group_name_H-M   'P 1'
#
loop_
_entity.id
_entity.type
_entity.pdbx_description
1 polymer ?
#
loop_
_entity_poly.entity_id
_entity_poly.type
_entity_poly.pdbx_seq_one_letter_code
_entity_poly.pdbx_strand_id
1 'polypeptide(L)'
;MSDTKVAFDEPQGTISIEVPQHVLQKIRNEIVKAVNIQNVRGISQFFGLGEEKPFNVPARQEIASRCRKNALFFSANYLISAALVGVVTILLNPFFLFVLICLSGFWIYMSSATANESPENPTKIMGRIVTPEQRKLGMLGVSAAVVVVFGGSILFTICSASGALAISHAVLRDCSTIHEEDELGFLSDAADQIADTV
;
A
#
# COMPACT_ATOMS: atom_id res chain seq x y z
N MET A 1 -46.95 34.79 18.92
CA MET A 1 -46.60 36.11 18.37
C MET A 1 -45.07 36.16 18.36
N SER A 2 -44.45 35.89 17.21
CA SER A 2 -43.85 36.90 16.30
C SER A 2 -42.65 37.59 16.96
N ASP A 3 -41.44 37.68 16.41
CA ASP A 3 -41.00 37.58 15.01
C ASP A 3 -39.51 37.18 14.88
N THR A 4 -39.22 36.57 13.74
CA THR A 4 -37.92 36.30 13.10
C THR A 4 -37.31 37.56 12.45
N LYS A 5 -35.97 37.70 12.40
CA LYS A 5 -35.17 38.08 11.19
C LYS A 5 -33.64 38.09 11.49
N VAL A 6 -32.80 37.20 10.90
CA VAL A 6 -32.16 37.14 9.54
C VAL A 6 -30.86 37.97 9.49
N ALA A 7 -29.70 37.59 8.92
CA ALA A 7 -29.11 36.39 8.30
C ALA A 7 -27.64 36.71 7.88
N PHE A 8 -26.81 35.69 7.61
CA PHE A 8 -25.71 35.66 6.61
C PHE A 8 -25.16 34.21 6.57
N ASP A 9 -25.59 33.34 5.64
CA ASP A 9 -25.10 33.09 4.28
C ASP A 9 -23.74 32.36 4.21
N GLU A 10 -23.78 31.03 4.06
CA GLU A 10 -22.82 30.17 3.34
C GLU A 10 -23.38 28.74 3.23
N PRO A 11 -23.59 28.17 2.03
CA PRO A 11 -23.96 26.76 1.89
C PRO A 11 -22.69 25.91 1.94
N GLN A 12 -22.15 25.67 3.13
CA GLN A 12 -21.14 24.61 3.30
C GLN A 12 -21.85 23.26 3.27
N GLY A 13 -22.06 22.76 2.05
CA GLY A 13 -22.44 21.38 1.81
C GLY A 13 -21.30 20.46 2.21
N THR A 14 -21.15 20.22 3.51
CA THR A 14 -20.33 19.12 4.02
C THR A 14 -21.05 17.83 3.66
N ILE A 15 -20.61 17.18 2.60
CA ILE A 15 -21.01 15.82 2.28
C ILE A 15 -20.39 14.92 3.35
N SER A 16 -21.10 14.73 4.47
CA SER A 16 -20.79 13.67 5.41
C SER A 16 -21.14 12.35 4.75
N ILE A 17 -20.16 11.78 4.04
CA ILE A 17 -20.23 10.39 3.61
C ILE A 17 -20.10 9.56 4.88
N GLU A 18 -21.24 9.16 5.44
CA GLU A 18 -21.30 8.21 6.54
C GLU A 18 -20.94 6.84 5.98
N VAL A 19 -19.63 6.58 5.84
CA VAL A 19 -19.15 5.28 5.37
C VAL A 19 -19.54 4.26 6.42
N PRO A 20 -20.38 3.25 6.07
CA PRO A 20 -20.83 2.28 7.04
C PRO A 20 -19.63 1.55 7.63
N GLN A 21 -19.55 1.49 8.96
CA GLN A 21 -18.44 0.84 9.67
C GLN A 21 -18.20 -0.60 9.18
N HIS A 22 -19.25 -1.30 8.75
CA HIS A 22 -19.13 -2.66 8.21
C HIS A 22 -18.30 -2.74 6.90
N VAL A 23 -18.36 -1.71 6.04
CA VAL A 23 -17.58 -1.65 4.78
C VAL A 23 -16.11 -1.47 5.10
N LEU A 24 -15.79 -0.55 6.02
CA LEU A 24 -14.41 -0.33 6.47
C LEU A 24 -13.81 -1.59 7.11
N GLN A 25 -14.59 -2.30 7.91
CA GLN A 25 -14.13 -3.56 8.52
C GLN A 25 -13.92 -4.65 7.46
N LYS A 26 -14.78 -4.73 6.44
CA LYS A 26 -14.59 -5.68 5.33
C LYS A 26 -13.31 -5.39 4.56
N ILE A 27 -13.08 -4.14 4.16
CA ILE A 27 -11.85 -3.72 3.46
C ILE A 27 -10.61 -4.00 4.32
N ARG A 28 -10.64 -3.66 5.61
CA ARG A 28 -9.55 -3.95 6.54
C ARG A 28 -9.25 -5.44 6.62
N ASN A 29 -10.27 -6.28 6.75
CA ASN A 29 -10.09 -7.72 6.88
C ASN A 29 -9.54 -8.33 5.60
N GLU A 30 -9.97 -7.86 4.43
CA GLU A 30 -9.39 -8.27 3.13
C GLU A 30 -7.92 -7.87 3.03
N ILE A 31 -7.55 -6.64 3.42
CA ILE A 31 -6.14 -6.20 3.43
C ILE A 31 -5.31 -7.04 4.41
N VAL A 32 -5.81 -7.28 5.63
CA VAL A 32 -5.09 -8.08 6.64
C VAL A 32 -4.93 -9.52 6.18
N LYS A 33 -5.93 -10.10 5.51
CA LYS A 33 -5.87 -11.44 4.93
C LYS A 33 -4.87 -11.50 3.77
N ALA A 34 -4.84 -10.49 2.90
CA ALA A 34 -3.87 -10.38 1.82
C ALA A 34 -2.42 -10.18 2.31
N VAL A 35 -2.24 -9.53 3.46
CA VAL A 35 -0.92 -9.26 4.07
C VAL A 35 -0.49 -10.36 5.06
N ASN A 36 -1.34 -11.37 5.30
CA ASN A 36 -0.96 -12.48 6.16
C ASN A 36 0.19 -13.28 5.52
N ILE A 37 1.33 -13.32 6.20
CA ILE A 37 2.54 -14.05 5.82
C ILE A 37 2.30 -15.57 5.66
N GLN A 38 1.20 -16.09 6.19
CA GLN A 38 0.77 -17.47 5.96
C GLN A 38 0.23 -17.73 4.55
N ASN A 39 -0.11 -16.68 3.78
CA ASN A 39 -0.50 -16.79 2.37
C ASN A 39 0.71 -16.74 1.41
N VAL A 40 1.94 -16.73 1.95
CA VAL A 40 3.14 -16.85 1.12
C VAL A 40 3.14 -18.25 0.52
N ARG A 41 2.96 -18.32 -0.79
CA ARG A 41 3.05 -19.59 -1.52
C ARG A 41 4.49 -20.07 -1.47
N GLY A 42 4.66 -21.39 -1.38
CA GLY A 42 5.96 -22.01 -1.22
C GLY A 42 6.96 -21.51 -2.26
N ILE A 43 8.20 -21.26 -1.84
CA ILE A 43 9.27 -20.76 -2.72
C ILE A 43 9.47 -21.72 -3.90
N SER A 44 9.34 -23.02 -3.69
CA SER A 44 9.37 -24.02 -4.75
C SER A 44 8.27 -23.78 -5.79
N GLN A 45 7.04 -23.50 -5.37
CA GLN A 45 5.93 -23.25 -6.27
C GLN A 45 6.05 -21.90 -7.00
N PHE A 46 6.54 -20.86 -6.31
CA PHE A 46 6.78 -19.56 -6.91
C PHE A 46 7.79 -19.68 -8.06
N PHE A 47 8.94 -20.31 -7.82
CA PHE A 47 9.96 -20.52 -8.86
C PHE A 47 9.72 -21.74 -9.75
N GLY A 48 8.68 -22.54 -9.49
CA GLY A 48 8.37 -23.78 -10.22
C GLY A 48 9.44 -24.87 -10.09
N LEU A 49 10.11 -24.95 -8.94
CA LEU A 49 11.10 -25.99 -8.65
C LEU A 49 10.43 -27.37 -8.61
N GLY A 50 10.83 -28.26 -9.50
CA GLY A 50 10.28 -29.62 -9.62
C GLY A 50 9.20 -29.78 -10.68
N GLU A 51 8.83 -28.71 -11.39
CA GLU A 51 7.95 -28.78 -12.56
C GLU A 51 8.78 -28.98 -13.84
N GLU A 52 8.24 -29.71 -14.82
CA GLU A 52 8.95 -29.95 -16.09
C GLU A 52 9.10 -28.68 -16.94
N LYS A 53 8.11 -27.78 -16.91
CA LYS A 53 8.10 -26.56 -17.73
C LYS A 53 7.47 -25.35 -17.00
N PRO A 54 8.13 -24.84 -15.95
CA PRO A 54 7.54 -23.82 -15.07
C PRO A 54 7.40 -22.43 -15.69
N PHE A 55 8.18 -22.12 -16.72
CA PHE A 55 8.14 -20.84 -17.43
C PHE A 55 8.00 -21.08 -18.94
N ASN A 56 7.04 -20.39 -19.55
CA ASN A 56 6.87 -20.37 -20.99
C ASN A 56 6.24 -19.05 -21.45
N VAL A 57 6.39 -18.73 -22.74
CA VAL A 57 5.79 -17.54 -23.34
C VAL A 57 4.37 -17.89 -23.77
N PRO A 58 3.32 -17.30 -23.16
CA PRO A 58 1.94 -17.58 -23.54
C PRO A 58 1.58 -17.02 -24.91
N ALA A 59 0.49 -17.54 -25.48
CA ALA A 59 -0.16 -16.89 -26.62
C ALA A 59 -0.72 -15.51 -26.22
N ARG A 60 -0.83 -14.58 -27.18
CA ARG A 60 -1.24 -13.18 -26.92
C ARG A 60 -2.57 -13.05 -26.16
N GLN A 61 -3.48 -13.97 -26.43
CA GLN A 61 -4.83 -14.03 -25.84
C GLN A 61 -4.84 -14.56 -24.40
N GLU A 62 -3.80 -15.27 -23.97
CA GLU A 62 -3.67 -15.83 -22.62
C GLU A 62 -2.92 -14.91 -21.65
N ILE A 63 -2.16 -13.92 -22.16
CA ILE A 63 -1.33 -13.01 -21.36
C ILE A 63 -2.14 -12.36 -20.23
N ALA A 64 -3.29 -11.78 -20.55
CA ALA A 64 -4.11 -11.06 -19.57
C ALA A 64 -4.68 -12.00 -18.50
N SER A 65 -5.19 -13.17 -18.92
CA SER A 65 -5.74 -14.20 -18.02
C SER A 65 -4.67 -14.72 -17.06
N ARG A 66 -3.49 -15.09 -17.59
CA ARG A 66 -2.37 -15.57 -16.79
C ARG A 66 -1.84 -14.51 -15.84
N CYS A 67 -1.68 -13.28 -16.31
CA CYS A 67 -1.24 -12.17 -15.46
C CYS A 67 -2.20 -11.97 -14.28
N ARG A 68 -3.52 -11.95 -14.51
CA ARG A 68 -4.55 -11.77 -13.46
C ARG A 68 -4.52 -12.92 -12.44
N LYS A 69 -4.54 -14.16 -12.92
CA LYS A 69 -4.53 -15.35 -12.05
C LYS A 69 -3.25 -15.42 -11.21
N ASN A 70 -2.10 -15.26 -11.85
CA ASN A 70 -0.81 -15.27 -11.17
C ASN A 70 -0.65 -14.08 -10.21
N ALA A 71 -1.16 -12.89 -10.56
CA ALA A 71 -1.15 -11.71 -9.70
C ALA A 71 -1.91 -11.95 -8.38
N LEU A 72 -3.08 -12.57 -8.45
CA LEU A 72 -3.88 -12.91 -7.27
C LEU A 72 -3.23 -14.04 -6.47
N PHE A 73 -2.82 -15.10 -7.17
CA PHE A 73 -2.28 -16.31 -6.55
C PHE A 73 -0.95 -16.09 -5.82
N PHE A 74 -0.04 -15.30 -6.41
CA PHE A 74 1.29 -15.01 -5.85
C PHE A 74 1.43 -13.59 -5.27
N SER A 75 0.31 -12.92 -4.96
CA SER A 75 0.27 -11.53 -4.46
C SER A 75 1.23 -11.28 -3.29
N ALA A 76 1.21 -12.14 -2.27
CA ALA A 76 2.11 -12.05 -1.11
C ALA A 76 3.59 -12.20 -1.51
N ASN A 77 3.91 -13.13 -2.42
CA ASN A 77 5.28 -13.32 -2.92
C ASN A 77 5.77 -12.09 -3.70
N TYR A 78 4.91 -11.47 -4.53
CA TYR A 78 5.26 -10.22 -5.22
C TYR A 78 5.50 -9.06 -4.26
N LEU A 79 4.70 -8.95 -3.19
CA LEU A 79 4.92 -7.95 -2.16
C LEU A 79 6.28 -8.15 -1.47
N ILE A 80 6.65 -9.39 -1.16
CA ILE A 80 7.96 -9.73 -0.59
C ILE A 80 9.09 -9.41 -1.57
N SER A 81 8.95 -9.77 -2.85
CA SER A 81 9.93 -9.43 -3.88
C SER A 81 10.10 -7.90 -4.01
N ALA A 82 9.00 -7.14 -4.01
CA ALA A 82 9.04 -5.69 -4.04
C ALA A 82 9.71 -5.09 -2.79
N ALA A 83 9.42 -5.64 -1.61
CA ALA A 83 10.07 -5.23 -0.37
C ALA A 83 11.58 -5.50 -0.40
N LEU A 84 12.01 -6.66 -0.92
CA LEU A 84 13.42 -7.01 -1.05
C LEU A 84 14.15 -6.06 -2.02
N VAL A 85 13.56 -5.80 -3.19
CA VAL A 85 14.09 -4.80 -4.14
C VAL A 85 14.15 -3.43 -3.47
N GLY A 86 13.13 -3.06 -2.70
CA GLY A 86 13.07 -1.84 -1.91
C GLY A 86 14.25 -1.70 -0.94
N VAL A 87 14.45 -2.71 -0.09
CA VAL A 87 15.55 -2.74 0.89
C VAL A 87 16.90 -2.62 0.19
N VAL A 88 17.16 -3.43 -0.84
CA VAL A 88 18.43 -3.39 -1.57
C VAL A 88 18.65 -2.03 -2.21
N THR A 89 17.62 -1.47 -2.88
CA THR A 89 17.74 -0.16 -3.55
C THR A 89 18.00 0.95 -2.54
N ILE A 90 17.31 0.95 -1.39
CA ILE A 90 17.52 1.95 -0.34
C ILE A 90 18.94 1.81 0.25
N LEU A 91 19.40 0.59 0.54
CA LEU A 91 20.75 0.34 1.09
C LEU A 91 21.87 0.79 0.15
N LEU A 92 21.66 0.68 -1.17
CA LEU A 92 22.60 1.15 -2.19
C LEU A 92 22.61 2.69 -2.35
N ASN A 93 21.68 3.40 -1.70
CA ASN A 93 21.57 4.86 -1.77
C ASN A 93 21.85 5.49 -0.39
N PRO A 94 23.12 5.69 0.00
CA PRO A 94 23.51 6.12 1.35
C PRO A 94 22.97 7.51 1.73
N PHE A 95 22.82 8.41 0.75
CA PHE A 95 22.23 9.73 1.00
C PHE A 95 20.76 9.64 1.38
N PHE A 96 19.98 8.77 0.72
CA PHE A 96 18.57 8.58 1.07
C PHE A 96 18.41 7.89 2.43
N LEU A 97 19.28 6.95 2.76
CA LEU A 97 19.37 6.39 4.12
C LEU A 97 19.60 7.48 5.17
N PHE A 98 20.54 8.39 4.92
CA PHE A 98 20.79 9.51 5.82
C PHE A 98 19.53 10.37 6.02
N VAL A 99 18.81 10.70 4.95
CA VAL A 99 17.53 11.43 5.02
C VAL A 99 16.50 10.65 5.87
N LEU A 100 16.38 9.34 5.68
CA LEU A 100 15.47 8.50 6.46
C LEU A 100 15.85 8.45 7.95
N ILE A 101 17.13 8.44 8.28
CA ILE A 101 17.62 8.50 9.67
C ILE A 101 17.27 9.85 10.30
N CYS A 102 17.53 10.96 9.60
CA CYS A 102 17.15 12.30 10.07
C CYS A 102 15.63 12.40 10.28
N LEU A 103 14.85 11.85 9.36
CA LEU A 103 13.40 11.83 9.46
C LEU A 103 12.94 11.00 10.66
N SER A 104 13.51 9.81 10.87
CA SER A 104 13.25 8.99 12.07
C SER A 104 13.56 9.74 13.36
N GLY A 105 14.70 10.41 13.43
CA GLY A 105 15.08 11.27 14.56
C GLY A 105 14.07 12.40 14.80
N PHE A 106 13.60 13.04 13.72
CA PHE A 106 12.54 14.06 13.79
C PHE A 106 11.23 13.49 14.34
N TRP A 107 10.81 12.31 13.90
CA TRP A 107 9.62 11.63 14.43
C TRP A 107 9.75 11.31 15.92
N ILE A 108 10.88 10.77 16.35
CA ILE A 108 11.15 10.46 17.77
C ILE A 108 11.12 11.74 18.61
N TYR A 109 11.79 12.80 18.16
CA TYR A 109 11.81 14.09 18.84
C TYR A 109 10.39 14.67 19.03
N MET A 110 9.61 14.73 17.96
CA MET A 110 8.25 15.27 18.00
C MET A 110 7.29 14.38 18.82
N SER A 111 7.49 13.06 18.79
CA SER A 111 6.71 12.12 19.59
C SER A 111 7.02 12.29 21.09
N SER A 112 8.29 12.48 21.44
CA SER A 112 8.71 12.79 22.82
C SER A 112 8.15 14.14 23.29
N ALA A 113 8.20 15.18 22.44
CA ALA A 113 7.61 16.48 22.76
C ALA A 113 6.10 16.38 23.03
N THR A 114 5.40 15.53 22.27
CA THR A 114 3.97 15.26 22.46
C THR A 114 3.69 14.47 23.72
N ALA A 115 4.54 13.49 24.08
CA ALA A 115 4.38 12.70 25.30
C ALA A 115 4.62 13.52 26.58
N ASN A 116 5.48 14.54 26.51
CA ASN A 116 5.80 15.44 27.63
C ASN A 116 4.85 16.66 27.71
N GLU A 117 3.83 16.73 26.85
CA GLU A 117 2.88 17.84 26.80
C GLU A 117 1.92 17.78 27.99
N SER A 118 1.79 18.90 28.72
CA SER A 118 0.88 19.07 29.86
C SER A 118 -0.01 20.29 29.61
N PRO A 119 -1.23 20.38 30.18
CA PRO A 119 -2.09 21.56 30.03
C PRO A 119 -1.40 22.89 30.39
N GLU A 120 -0.42 22.85 31.30
CA GLU A 120 0.36 24.01 31.74
C GLU A 120 1.51 24.39 30.78
N ASN A 121 1.92 23.47 29.90
CA ASN A 121 2.98 23.69 28.91
C ASN A 121 2.62 23.03 27.57
N PRO A 122 1.69 23.62 26.81
CA PRO A 122 1.31 23.11 25.50
C PRO A 122 2.47 23.29 24.52
N THR A 123 2.66 22.33 23.63
CA THR A 123 3.71 22.41 22.62
C THR A 123 3.33 23.45 21.57
N LYS A 124 4.18 24.48 21.44
CA LYS A 124 3.97 25.59 20.50
C LYS A 124 4.91 25.45 19.31
N ILE A 125 4.36 25.58 18.11
CA ILE A 125 5.12 25.66 16.86
C ILE A 125 4.99 27.07 16.33
N MET A 126 6.10 27.78 16.16
CA MET A 126 6.12 29.19 15.70
C MET A 126 5.20 30.10 16.53
N GLY A 127 5.16 29.88 17.85
CA GLY A 127 4.36 30.67 18.80
C GLY A 127 2.86 30.31 18.85
N ARG A 128 2.37 29.41 18.00
CA ARG A 128 0.97 28.93 18.03
C ARG A 128 0.86 27.57 18.70
N ILE A 129 -0.18 27.38 19.50
CA ILE A 129 -0.52 26.07 20.08
C ILE A 129 -1.04 25.18 18.95
N VAL A 130 -0.44 24.00 18.80
CA VAL A 130 -0.81 23.05 17.74
C VAL A 130 -1.31 21.78 18.39
N THR A 131 -2.52 21.34 18.02
CA THR A 131 -3.10 20.11 18.58
C THR A 131 -2.27 18.89 18.16
N PRO A 132 -2.28 17.80 18.94
CA PRO A 132 -1.55 16.57 18.58
C PRO A 132 -1.93 16.02 17.19
N GLU A 133 -3.20 16.14 16.81
CA GLU A 133 -3.70 15.70 15.49
C GLU A 133 -3.15 16.57 14.35
N GLN A 134 -3.23 17.90 14.48
CA GLN A 134 -2.67 18.83 13.50
C GLN A 134 -1.17 18.64 13.33
N ARG A 135 -0.46 18.39 14.44
CA ARG A 135 0.98 18.11 14.45
C ARG A 135 1.30 16.83 13.69
N LYS A 136 0.57 15.74 13.96
CA LYS A 136 0.75 14.47 13.25
C LYS A 136 0.50 14.60 11.76
N LEU A 137 -0.56 15.29 11.35
CA LEU A 137 -0.85 15.55 9.95
C LEU A 137 0.25 16.39 9.28
N GLY A 138 0.73 17.44 9.95
CA GLY A 138 1.85 18.25 9.48
C GLY A 138 3.14 17.43 9.35
N MET A 139 3.44 16.57 10.31
CA MET A 139 4.60 15.66 10.25
C MET A 139 4.51 14.68 9.08
N LEU A 140 3.33 14.12 8.82
CA LEU A 140 3.10 13.28 7.64
C LEU A 140 3.32 14.06 6.34
N GLY A 141 2.80 15.29 6.24
CA GLY A 141 2.99 16.15 5.08
C GLY A 141 4.46 16.49 4.82
N VAL A 142 5.19 16.91 5.85
CA VAL A 142 6.64 17.18 5.76
C VAL A 142 7.41 15.92 5.39
N SER A 143 7.08 14.78 6.00
CA SER A 143 7.72 13.50 5.70
C SER A 143 7.51 13.09 4.23
N ALA A 144 6.28 13.20 3.73
CA ALA A 144 5.97 12.91 2.34
C ALA A 144 6.73 13.83 1.38
N ALA A 145 6.76 15.13 1.65
CA ALA A 145 7.50 16.09 0.83
C ALA A 145 9.00 15.79 0.80
N VAL A 146 9.62 15.54 1.96
CA VAL A 146 11.04 15.18 2.08
C VAL A 146 11.33 13.88 1.30
N VAL A 147 10.50 12.84 1.49
CA VAL A 147 10.67 11.56 0.80
C VAL A 147 10.52 11.71 -0.71
N VAL A 148 9.58 12.51 -1.20
CA VAL A 148 9.41 12.75 -2.64
C VAL A 148 10.59 13.53 -3.22
N VAL A 149 11.03 14.59 -2.55
CA VAL A 149 12.12 15.45 -3.04
C VAL A 149 13.45 14.71 -3.06
N PHE A 150 13.79 13.98 -2.00
CA PHE A 150 15.10 13.33 -1.87
C PHE A 150 15.10 11.85 -2.29
N GLY A 151 13.94 11.21 -2.33
CA GLY A 151 13.77 9.79 -2.63
C GLY A 151 12.92 9.49 -3.85
N GLY A 152 12.40 10.49 -4.57
CA GLY A 152 11.47 10.27 -5.68
C GLY A 152 12.02 9.35 -6.77
N SER A 153 13.28 9.53 -7.19
CA SER A 153 13.93 8.65 -8.17
C SER A 153 14.14 7.22 -7.65
N ILE A 154 14.41 7.08 -6.35
CA ILE A 154 14.59 5.78 -5.68
C ILE A 154 13.25 5.04 -5.62
N LEU A 155 12.18 5.72 -5.18
CA LEU A 155 10.84 5.16 -5.15
C LEU A 155 10.36 4.75 -6.55
N PHE A 156 10.62 5.59 -7.55
CA PHE A 156 10.34 5.27 -8.95
C PHE A 156 11.09 4.00 -9.40
N THR A 157 12.36 3.89 -9.03
CA THR A 157 13.19 2.71 -9.34
C THR A 157 12.65 1.46 -8.67
N ILE A 158 12.31 1.53 -7.38
CA ILE A 158 11.73 0.41 -6.63
C ILE A 158 10.43 -0.03 -7.28
N CYS A 159 9.50 0.90 -7.56
CA CYS A 159 8.21 0.62 -8.17
C CYS A 159 8.37 0.01 -9.57
N SER A 160 9.20 0.62 -10.42
CA SER A 160 9.39 0.16 -11.80
C SER A 160 10.09 -1.20 -11.86
N ALA A 161 11.15 -1.41 -11.08
CA ALA A 161 11.90 -2.66 -11.07
C ALA A 161 11.08 -3.81 -10.46
N SER A 162 10.44 -3.59 -9.31
CA SER A 162 9.59 -4.61 -8.70
C SER A 162 8.34 -4.91 -9.54
N GLY A 163 7.72 -3.89 -10.13
CA GLY A 163 6.60 -4.04 -11.05
C GLY A 163 6.98 -4.82 -12.30
N ALA A 164 8.12 -4.50 -12.93
CA ALA A 164 8.64 -5.24 -14.08
C ALA A 164 8.91 -6.71 -13.74
N LEU A 165 9.51 -6.99 -12.58
CA LEU A 165 9.73 -8.36 -12.12
C LEU A 165 8.42 -9.11 -11.87
N ALA A 166 7.46 -8.48 -11.18
CA ALA A 166 6.16 -9.08 -10.88
C ALA A 166 5.35 -9.35 -12.16
N ILE A 167 5.30 -8.41 -13.09
CA ILE A 167 4.62 -8.57 -14.39
C ILE A 167 5.30 -9.65 -15.22
N SER A 168 6.64 -9.63 -15.33
CA SER A 168 7.38 -10.64 -16.09
C SER A 168 7.13 -12.04 -15.51
N HIS A 169 7.18 -12.17 -14.19
CA HIS A 169 6.86 -13.43 -13.51
C HIS A 169 5.40 -13.83 -13.74
N ALA A 170 4.45 -12.91 -13.58
CA ALA A 170 3.02 -13.19 -13.73
C ALA A 170 2.64 -13.58 -15.17
N VAL A 171 3.34 -13.08 -16.19
CA VAL A 171 3.10 -13.48 -17.59
C VAL A 171 3.77 -14.82 -17.91
N LEU A 172 5.01 -15.03 -17.49
CA LEU A 172 5.81 -16.18 -17.91
C LEU A 172 5.57 -17.43 -17.08
N ARG A 173 5.17 -17.28 -15.81
CA ARG A 173 4.97 -18.41 -14.88
C ARG A 173 3.75 -19.22 -15.28
N ASP A 174 3.93 -20.52 -15.50
CA ASP A 174 2.86 -21.48 -15.82
C ASP A 174 2.68 -22.47 -14.67
N CYS A 175 1.85 -22.11 -13.69
CA CYS A 175 1.68 -22.88 -12.47
C CYS A 175 0.63 -23.97 -12.67
N SER A 176 1.02 -25.24 -12.57
CA SER A 176 0.10 -26.38 -12.72
C SER A 176 -1.09 -26.33 -11.76
N THR A 177 -0.85 -25.94 -10.51
CA THR A 177 -1.90 -25.83 -9.49
C THR A 177 -2.93 -24.74 -9.80
N ILE A 178 -2.55 -23.67 -10.52
CA ILE A 178 -3.51 -22.65 -10.96
C ILE A 178 -4.40 -23.21 -12.06
N HIS A 179 -3.86 -24.07 -12.93
CA HIS A 179 -4.64 -24.77 -13.95
C HIS A 179 -5.68 -25.69 -13.29
N GLU A 180 -5.25 -26.47 -12.29
CA GLU A 180 -6.15 -27.35 -11.52
C GLU A 180 -7.23 -26.57 -10.77
N GLU A 181 -6.88 -25.45 -10.10
CA GLU A 181 -7.85 -24.61 -9.38
C GLU A 181 -8.81 -23.85 -10.33
N ASP A 182 -8.38 -23.54 -11.56
CA ASP A 182 -9.19 -22.90 -12.60
C ASP A 182 -10.17 -23.89 -13.23
N GLU A 183 -9.74 -25.14 -13.49
CA GLU A 183 -10.65 -26.22 -13.90
C GLU A 183 -11.73 -26.50 -12.84
N LEU A 184 -11.38 -26.33 -11.56
CA LEU A 184 -12.31 -26.43 -10.44
C LEU A 184 -13.13 -25.15 -10.19
N GLY A 185 -12.87 -24.06 -10.91
CA GLY A 185 -13.65 -22.82 -10.91
C GLY A 185 -13.32 -21.79 -9.80
N PHE A 186 -12.45 -22.12 -8.84
CA PHE A 186 -12.21 -21.30 -7.64
C PHE A 186 -11.60 -19.92 -7.92
N LEU A 187 -10.73 -19.83 -8.93
CA LEU A 187 -10.07 -18.58 -9.28
C LEU A 187 -10.90 -17.71 -10.24
N SER A 188 -11.84 -18.30 -10.99
CA SER A 188 -12.73 -17.56 -11.89
C SER A 188 -13.73 -16.71 -11.09
N ASP A 189 -14.34 -17.27 -10.04
CA ASP A 189 -15.29 -16.56 -9.16
C ASP A 189 -14.63 -15.37 -8.44
N ALA A 190 -13.44 -15.60 -7.87
CA ALA A 190 -12.70 -14.55 -7.16
C ALA A 190 -12.22 -13.45 -8.12
N ALA A 191 -11.81 -13.84 -9.33
CA ALA A 191 -11.43 -12.91 -10.36
C ALA A 191 -12.65 -12.06 -10.75
N ASP A 192 -13.77 -12.68 -11.17
CA ASP A 192 -14.94 -11.98 -11.71
C ASP A 192 -15.61 -11.07 -10.69
N GLN A 193 -15.61 -11.46 -9.41
CA GLN A 193 -16.04 -10.57 -8.32
C GLN A 193 -15.25 -9.25 -8.27
N ILE A 194 -13.95 -9.26 -8.62
CA ILE A 194 -13.10 -8.06 -8.69
C ILE A 194 -13.37 -7.25 -9.96
N ALA A 195 -13.70 -7.91 -11.09
CA ALA A 195 -14.01 -7.20 -12.33
C ALA A 195 -15.34 -6.45 -12.24
N ASP A 196 -16.34 -7.00 -11.54
CA ASP A 196 -17.62 -6.33 -11.31
C ASP A 196 -17.54 -5.16 -10.30
N THR A 197 -16.40 -5.01 -9.60
CA THR A 197 -16.18 -3.91 -8.66
C THR A 197 -15.46 -2.69 -9.24
N VAL A 198 -15.01 -2.74 -10.50
CA VAL A 198 -14.28 -1.66 -11.19
C VAL A 198 -15.08 -1.17 -12.39
#